data_AF-A0A7K3DSD9-F1
#
_entry.id   AF-A0A7K3DSD9-F1
#
_cell.length_a   1.000
_cell.length_b   1.000
_cell.length_c   1.000
_cell.angle_alpha   90.00
_cell.angle_beta   90.00
_cell.angle_gamma   90.00
#
_symmetry.space_group_name_H-M   'P 1'
#
loop_
_entity.id
_entity.type
_entity.pdbx_description
1 polymer ?
#
loop_
_entity_poly.entity_id
_entity_poly.type
_entity_poly.pdbx_seq_one_letter_code
_entity_poly.pdbx_strand_id
1 'polypeptide(L)' 'DVAEATGAAGGAVPAPALAADGGRLLHAANGTELPGLYAVGGWSHPGGGLPHAGMSGALVAGLIVEGPGFQGSQ' A
#
# COMPACT_ATOMS: atom_id res chain seq x y z
N ASP A 1 -6.77 -2.00 23.65
CA ASP A 1 -5.37 -1.79 23.22
C ASP A 1 -5.38 -1.33 21.74
N VAL A 2 -4.42 -0.51 21.26
CA VAL A 2 -4.38 -0.09 19.84
C VAL A 2 -4.09 -1.26 18.93
N ALA A 3 -3.17 -2.16 19.33
CA ALA A 3 -2.85 -3.36 18.56
C ALA A 3 -4.10 -4.25 18.38
N GLU A 4 -4.81 -4.48 19.47
CA GLU A 4 -6.09 -5.20 19.49
C GLU A 4 -7.16 -4.52 18.61
N ALA A 5 -7.31 -3.20 18.72
CA ALA A 5 -8.36 -2.46 18.01
C ALA A 5 -8.14 -2.36 16.49
N THR A 6 -6.89 -2.43 16.04
CA THR A 6 -6.53 -2.17 14.63
C THR A 6 -5.93 -3.37 13.91
N GLY A 7 -5.51 -4.40 14.64
CA GLY A 7 -4.71 -5.50 14.10
C GLY A 7 -3.27 -5.08 13.74
N ALA A 8 -2.86 -3.83 14.00
CA ALA A 8 -1.49 -3.39 13.75
C ALA A 8 -0.54 -3.99 14.81
N ALA A 9 0.49 -4.72 14.36
CA ALA A 9 1.47 -5.31 15.27
C ALA A 9 2.09 -4.24 16.18
N GLY A 10 1.98 -4.44 17.49
CA GLY A 10 2.44 -3.47 18.50
C GLY A 10 1.73 -2.11 18.49
N GLY A 11 0.59 -1.98 17.80
CA GLY A 11 -0.11 -0.71 17.62
C GLY A 11 0.66 0.27 16.73
N ALA A 12 1.59 -0.22 15.91
CA ALA A 12 2.48 0.61 15.12
C ALA A 12 1.75 1.36 13.99
N VAL A 13 2.16 2.60 13.77
CA VAL A 13 1.76 3.41 12.62
C VAL A 13 2.89 3.36 11.60
N PRO A 14 2.64 2.88 10.37
CA PRO A 14 3.67 2.84 9.34
C PRO A 14 4.16 4.26 9.01
N ALA A 15 5.48 4.40 8.93
CA ALA A 15 6.11 5.64 8.50
C ALA A 15 6.00 5.80 6.97
N PRO A 16 6.06 7.04 6.45
CA PRO A 16 6.20 7.25 5.01
C PRO A 16 7.40 6.48 4.45
N ALA A 17 7.23 5.86 3.28
CA ALA A 17 8.34 5.20 2.60
C ALA A 17 9.12 6.22 1.74
N LEU A 18 10.44 6.09 1.73
CA LEU A 18 11.33 6.90 0.91
C LEU A 18 12.18 5.98 0.04
N ALA A 19 12.45 6.39 -1.20
CA ALA A 19 13.23 5.62 -2.18
C ALA A 19 14.76 5.64 -1.89
N ALA A 20 15.14 5.68 -0.61
CA ALA A 20 16.53 5.56 -0.19
C ALA A 20 17.07 4.16 -0.52
N ASP A 21 18.40 4.05 -0.59
CA ASP A 21 19.10 2.80 -0.88
C ASP A 21 18.59 2.12 -2.17
N GLY A 22 18.49 2.91 -3.25
CA GLY A 22 18.01 2.42 -4.55
C GLY A 22 16.57 1.92 -4.55
N GLY A 23 15.74 2.33 -3.58
CA GLY A 23 14.37 1.87 -3.43
C GLY A 23 14.20 0.59 -2.61
N ARG A 24 15.27 0.05 -2.02
CA ARG A 24 15.20 -1.17 -1.20
C ARG A 24 14.36 -0.99 0.08
N LEU A 25 14.13 0.24 0.50
CA LEU A 25 13.28 0.58 1.66
C LEU A 25 11.82 0.85 1.30
N LEU A 26 11.42 0.70 0.03
CA LEU A 26 10.03 0.84 -0.39
C LEU A 26 9.20 -0.40 0.04
N HIS A 27 7.93 -0.18 0.35
CA HIS A 27 6.99 -1.28 0.56
C HIS A 27 6.74 -2.06 -0.74
N ALA A 28 6.36 -3.32 -0.58
CA ALA A 28 5.97 -4.18 -1.69
C ALA A 28 4.82 -3.58 -2.51
N ALA A 29 4.76 -3.95 -3.79
CA ALA A 29 3.71 -3.54 -4.71
C ALA A 29 2.31 -3.96 -4.19
N ASN A 30 1.27 -3.27 -4.65
CA ASN A 30 -0.10 -3.59 -4.25
C ASN A 30 -0.60 -4.92 -4.84
N GLY A 31 0.03 -5.43 -5.89
CA GLY A 31 -0.25 -6.77 -6.44
C GLY A 31 0.52 -7.86 -5.70
N THR A 32 -0.10 -9.01 -5.53
CA THR A 32 0.56 -10.20 -4.97
C THR A 32 0.79 -11.25 -6.05
N GLU A 33 1.54 -12.31 -5.72
CA GLU A 33 1.71 -13.46 -6.62
C GLU A 33 0.39 -14.23 -6.83
N LEU A 34 -0.59 -14.08 -5.92
CA LEU A 34 -1.90 -14.70 -6.06
C LEU A 34 -2.81 -13.81 -6.92
N PRO A 35 -3.29 -14.29 -8.09
CA PRO A 35 -4.14 -13.49 -8.95
C PRO A 35 -5.42 -13.03 -8.24
N GLY A 36 -5.72 -11.73 -8.35
CA GLY A 36 -6.90 -11.12 -7.74
C GLY A 36 -6.76 -10.76 -6.26
N LEU A 37 -5.63 -11.08 -5.62
CA LEU A 37 -5.32 -10.63 -4.27
C LEU A 37 -4.43 -9.38 -4.31
N TYR A 38 -4.86 -8.33 -3.61
CA TYR A 38 -4.18 -7.05 -3.54
C TYR A 38 -3.95 -6.59 -2.08
N ALA A 39 -2.87 -5.86 -1.87
CA ALA A 39 -2.52 -5.26 -0.58
C ALA A 39 -2.73 -3.73 -0.63
N VAL A 40 -3.41 -3.19 0.38
CA VAL A 40 -3.69 -1.75 0.55
C VAL A 40 -3.36 -1.30 1.98
N GLY A 41 -3.35 0.01 2.20
CA GLY A 41 -3.07 0.63 3.48
C GLY A 41 -1.59 0.96 3.68
N GLY A 42 -1.26 1.50 4.86
CA GLY A 42 0.04 2.11 5.10
C GLY A 42 1.26 1.17 5.10
N TRP A 43 1.05 -0.15 5.16
CA TRP A 43 2.11 -1.15 5.05
C TRP A 43 2.33 -1.68 3.62
N SER A 44 1.56 -1.15 2.67
CA SER A 44 1.68 -1.43 1.23
C SER A 44 2.25 -0.21 0.51
N HIS A 45 2.72 -0.36 -0.73
CA HIS A 45 3.01 0.79 -1.58
C HIS A 45 1.80 1.74 -1.65
N PRO A 46 1.97 3.07 -1.56
CA PRO A 46 3.23 3.82 -1.51
C PRO A 46 3.83 4.03 -0.10
N GLY A 47 3.21 3.51 0.95
CA GLY A 47 3.76 3.48 2.32
C GLY A 47 2.88 4.16 3.35
N GLY A 48 3.46 4.51 4.49
CA GLY A 48 2.72 5.04 5.63
C GLY A 48 2.15 6.45 5.46
N GLY A 49 1.19 6.78 6.33
CA GLY A 49 0.45 8.05 6.35
C GLY A 49 -0.93 7.97 5.69
N LEU A 50 -1.87 8.81 6.16
CA LEU A 50 -3.25 8.84 5.65
C LEU A 50 -3.34 9.09 4.13
N PRO A 51 -2.54 10.00 3.52
CA PRO A 51 -2.61 10.21 2.08
C PRO A 51 -2.22 8.97 1.28
N HIS A 52 -1.16 8.27 1.69
CA HIS A 52 -0.69 7.06 1.03
C HIS A 52 -1.63 5.87 1.24
N ALA A 53 -2.25 5.75 2.42
CA ALA A 53 -3.29 4.76 2.65
C ALA A 53 -4.46 4.96 1.66
N GLY A 54 -4.95 6.19 1.49
CA GLY A 54 -5.97 6.50 0.48
C GLY A 54 -5.50 6.22 -0.95
N MET A 55 -4.28 6.63 -1.29
CA MET A 55 -3.68 6.41 -2.61
C MET A 55 -3.57 4.92 -2.95
N SER A 56 -3.14 4.07 -2.01
CA SER A 56 -3.07 2.62 -2.22
C SER A 56 -4.43 2.01 -2.59
N GLY A 57 -5.52 2.49 -1.98
CA GLY A 57 -6.88 2.09 -2.32
C GLY A 57 -7.28 2.53 -3.73
N ALA A 58 -6.94 3.76 -4.11
CA ALA A 58 -7.18 4.26 -5.47
C ALA A 58 -6.39 3.47 -6.53
N LEU A 59 -5.12 3.16 -6.24
CA LEU A 59 -4.28 2.36 -7.13
C LEU A 59 -4.86 0.96 -7.35
N VAL A 60 -5.24 0.28 -6.27
CA VAL A 60 -5.84 -1.06 -6.37
C VAL A 60 -7.21 -1.02 -7.05
N ALA A 61 -8.03 0.00 -6.81
CA ALA A 61 -9.28 0.18 -7.53
C ALA A 61 -9.03 0.31 -9.05
N GLY A 62 -8.02 1.07 -9.48
CA GLY A 62 -7.59 1.15 -10.87
C GLY A 62 -7.13 -0.20 -11.43
N LEU A 63 -6.30 -0.94 -10.69
CA LEU A 63 -5.85 -2.29 -11.09
C LEU A 63 -7.02 -3.28 -11.24
N ILE A 64 -8.04 -3.18 -10.38
CA ILE A 64 -9.23 -4.04 -10.45
C ILE A 64 -10.09 -3.70 -11.66
N VAL A 65 -10.29 -2.41 -11.95
CA VAL A 65 -11.22 -1.95 -12.99
C VAL A 65 -10.59 -1.93 -14.38
N GLU A 66 -9.35 -1.46 -14.48
CA GLU A 66 -8.62 -1.20 -15.74
C GLU A 66 -7.54 -2.25 -16.02
N GLY A 67 -7.22 -3.09 -15.04
CA GLY A 67 -6.24 -4.16 -15.16
C GLY A 67 -4.78 -3.71 -14.98
N PRO A 68 -3.80 -4.58 -15.29
CA PRO A 68 -2.38 -4.34 -15.04
C PRO A 68 -1.78 -3.14 -15.77
N GLY A 69 -2.47 -2.61 -16.80
CA GLY A 69 -2.03 -1.46 -17.57
C GLY A 69 -2.39 -0.12 -16.95
N PHE A 70 -3.13 -0.08 -15.84
CA PHE A 70 -3.51 1.14 -15.13
C PHE A 70 -2.28 1.99 -14.77
N GLN A 71 -2.31 3.29 -15.05
CA GLN A 71 -1.20 4.23 -14.78
C GLN A 71 -1.59 5.40 -13.86
N GLY A 72 -2.80 5.41 -13.31
CA GLY A 72 -3.34 6.56 -12.57
C GLY A 72 -4.29 7.42 -13.39
N SER A 73 -4.76 8.51 -12.77
CA SER A 73 -5.58 9.52 -13.44
C SER A 73 -4.74 10.32 -14.45
N GLN A 74 -5.28 10.53 -15.64
CA GLN A 74 -4.71 11.37 -16.71
C GLN A 74 -4.92 12.87 -16.47
#